data_AF-A0A530ZPB1-F1
#
_entry.id   AF-A0A530ZPB1-F1
#
_cell.length_a   1.000
_cell.length_b   1.000
_cell.length_c   1.000
_cell.angle_alpha   90.00
_cell.angle_beta   90.00
_cell.angle_gamma   90.00
#
_symmetry.space_group_name_H-M   'P 1'
#
loop_
_entity.id
_entity.type
_entity.pdbx_description
1 polymer ?
#
loop_
_entity_poly.entity_id
_entity_poly.type
_entity_poly.pdbx_seq_one_letter_code
_entity_poly.pdbx_strand_id
1 'polypeptide(L)'
;QELRGDILMKANKPKAAAEAYAEAVSLDPARSGLLPVSYGQALMAVGTPDSLEKAVVQINKGLARDRENAVGYRHLAQAYGELGNIPAADLATAEGHFYSGAYKDAKIFAMRAQMKMKRGEPGWIRAQDIINYAPSGKKK
;
A
#
# COMPACT_ATOMS: atom_id res chain seq x y z
N GLN A 1 -18.35 13.00 -1.99
CA GLN A 1 -18.36 11.77 -1.18
C GLN A 1 -17.07 11.58 -0.39
N GLU A 2 -15.87 11.88 -0.94
CA GLU A 2 -14.59 11.89 -0.19
C GLU A 2 -14.63 12.70 1.12
N LEU A 3 -15.06 13.96 1.06
CA LEU A 3 -15.18 14.84 2.23
C LEU A 3 -16.06 14.23 3.35
N ARG A 4 -17.09 13.48 2.99
CA ARG A 4 -17.95 12.80 3.96
C ARG A 4 -17.18 11.68 4.67
N GLY A 5 -16.38 10.92 3.93
CA GLY A 5 -15.45 9.94 4.49
C GLY A 5 -14.49 10.58 5.49
N ASP A 6 -13.85 11.70 5.13
CA ASP A 6 -12.89 12.39 6.00
C ASP A 6 -13.53 12.89 7.30
N ILE A 7 -14.75 13.45 7.22
CA ILE A 7 -15.49 13.90 8.40
C ILE A 7 -15.83 12.73 9.31
N LEU A 8 -16.26 11.60 8.75
CA LEU A 8 -16.60 10.40 9.51
C LEU A 8 -15.36 9.76 10.17
N MET A 9 -14.20 9.79 9.49
CA MET A 9 -12.93 9.38 10.09
C MET A 9 -12.56 10.26 11.30
N LYS A 10 -12.65 11.58 11.16
CA LYS A 10 -12.40 12.53 12.26
C LYS A 10 -13.38 12.36 13.43
N ALA A 11 -14.60 11.91 13.15
CA ALA A 11 -15.62 11.62 14.15
C ALA A 11 -15.50 10.21 14.78
N ASN A 12 -14.41 9.48 14.50
CA ASN A 12 -14.18 8.10 14.95
C ASN A 12 -15.29 7.13 14.52
N LYS A 13 -15.78 7.27 13.29
CA LYS A 13 -16.81 6.40 12.67
C LYS A 13 -16.26 5.66 11.45
N PRO A 14 -15.28 4.76 11.62
CA PRO A 14 -14.53 4.16 10.51
C PRO A 14 -15.39 3.31 9.58
N LYS A 15 -16.38 2.57 10.10
CA LYS A 15 -17.29 1.78 9.25
C LYS A 15 -18.13 2.65 8.31
N ALA A 16 -18.71 3.73 8.84
CA ALA A 16 -19.49 4.67 8.02
C ALA A 16 -18.58 5.43 7.04
N ALA A 17 -17.35 5.76 7.44
CA ALA A 17 -16.37 6.36 6.54
C ALA A 17 -16.02 5.42 5.39
N ALA A 18 -15.79 4.14 5.67
CA ALA A 18 -15.50 3.12 4.68
C ALA A 18 -16.63 2.98 3.66
N GLU A 19 -17.90 3.01 4.10
CA GLU A 19 -19.06 3.03 3.20
C GLU A 19 -19.09 4.28 2.30
N ALA A 20 -18.82 5.46 2.87
CA ALA A 20 -18.77 6.71 2.11
C ALA A 20 -17.64 6.75 1.08
N TYR A 21 -16.45 6.24 1.43
CA TYR A 21 -15.35 6.12 0.46
C TYR A 21 -15.62 5.05 -0.60
N ALA A 22 -16.29 3.95 -0.27
CA ALA A 22 -16.69 2.95 -1.25
C ALA A 22 -17.61 3.56 -2.32
N GLU A 23 -18.58 4.39 -1.90
CA GLU A 23 -19.41 5.16 -2.82
C GLU A 23 -18.60 6.19 -3.62
N ALA A 24 -17.64 6.88 -2.98
CA ALA A 24 -16.76 7.81 -3.69
C ALA A 24 -15.94 7.11 -4.79
N VAL A 25 -15.39 5.92 -4.49
CA VAL A 25 -14.61 5.12 -5.45
C VAL A 25 -15.46 4.64 -6.62
N SER A 26 -16.73 4.28 -6.39
CA SER A 26 -17.61 3.81 -7.48
C SER A 26 -18.06 4.94 -8.40
N LEU A 27 -18.15 6.16 -7.88
CA LEU A 27 -18.56 7.35 -8.62
C LEU A 27 -17.40 8.12 -9.25
N ASP A 28 -16.14 7.73 -9.00
CA ASP A 28 -14.96 8.46 -9.47
C ASP A 28 -14.69 8.24 -10.97
N PRO A 29 -14.97 9.23 -11.85
CA PRO A 29 -14.70 9.10 -13.27
C PRO A 29 -13.21 9.24 -13.59
N ALA A 30 -12.45 9.95 -12.73
CA ALA A 30 -11.03 10.21 -12.93
C ALA A 30 -10.17 8.98 -12.59
N ARG A 31 -10.74 7.99 -11.90
CA ARG A 31 -10.06 6.77 -11.45
C ARG A 31 -8.75 7.12 -10.73
N SER A 32 -8.81 8.09 -9.81
CA SER A 32 -7.69 8.52 -9.00
C SER A 32 -7.14 7.38 -8.13
N GLY A 33 -5.85 7.42 -7.83
CA GLY A 33 -5.21 6.52 -6.85
C GLY A 33 -5.55 6.88 -5.40
N LEU A 34 -5.91 8.14 -5.12
CA LEU A 34 -6.13 8.66 -3.78
C LEU A 34 -7.34 8.01 -3.08
N LEU A 35 -8.50 7.99 -3.75
CA LEU A 35 -9.73 7.47 -3.15
C LEU A 35 -9.63 6.01 -2.70
N PRO A 36 -9.05 5.07 -3.49
CA PRO A 36 -8.80 3.72 -3.01
C PRO A 36 -7.86 3.64 -1.80
N VAL A 37 -6.83 4.50 -1.71
CA VAL A 37 -5.94 4.54 -0.53
C VAL A 37 -6.70 5.03 0.71
N SER A 38 -7.46 6.12 0.60
CA SER A 38 -8.28 6.65 1.70
C SER A 38 -9.35 5.64 2.14
N TYR A 39 -9.96 4.93 1.19
CA TYR A 39 -10.88 3.84 1.49
C TYR A 39 -10.18 2.72 2.27
N GLY A 40 -8.98 2.32 1.84
CA GLY A 40 -8.18 1.33 2.55
C GLY A 40 -7.83 1.75 3.96
N GLN A 41 -7.47 3.02 4.18
CA GLN A 41 -7.22 3.56 5.51
C GLN A 41 -8.46 3.47 6.42
N ALA A 42 -9.64 3.82 5.89
CA ALA A 42 -10.89 3.70 6.65
C ALA A 42 -11.21 2.25 7.00
N LEU A 43 -10.94 1.31 6.08
CA LEU A 43 -11.08 -0.13 6.32
C LEU A 43 -10.12 -0.63 7.41
N MET A 44 -8.85 -0.20 7.42
CA MET A 44 -7.92 -0.53 8.50
C MET A 44 -8.43 -0.05 9.86
N ALA A 45 -9.00 1.15 9.91
CA ALA A 45 -9.57 1.70 11.14
C ALA A 45 -10.82 0.94 11.63
N VAL A 46 -11.45 0.08 10.81
CA VAL A 46 -12.50 -0.85 11.27
C VAL A 46 -11.90 -1.98 12.12
N GLY A 47 -10.66 -2.40 11.84
CA GLY A 47 -9.89 -3.27 12.72
C GLY A 47 -10.30 -4.75 12.75
N THR A 48 -11.06 -5.23 11.76
CA THR A 48 -11.37 -6.67 11.62
C THR A 48 -10.49 -7.31 10.55
N PRO A 49 -10.18 -8.63 10.63
CA PRO A 49 -9.41 -9.33 9.60
C PRO A 49 -9.95 -9.12 8.18
N ASP A 50 -11.26 -9.32 7.97
CA ASP A 50 -11.93 -9.06 6.69
C ASP A 50 -11.76 -7.61 6.19
N SER A 51 -11.78 -6.63 7.11
CA SER A 51 -11.60 -5.23 6.74
C SER A 51 -10.15 -4.95 6.32
N LEU A 52 -9.17 -5.58 6.97
CA LEU A 52 -7.76 -5.48 6.62
C LEU A 52 -7.45 -6.10 5.26
N GLU A 53 -8.04 -7.27 4.96
CA GLU A 53 -7.90 -7.89 3.63
C GLU A 53 -8.47 -6.99 2.53
N LYS A 54 -9.64 -6.39 2.78
CA LYS A 54 -10.23 -5.40 1.86
C LYS A 54 -9.34 -4.16 1.75
N ALA A 55 -8.74 -3.70 2.85
CA ALA A 55 -7.84 -2.56 2.85
C ALA A 55 -6.64 -2.80 1.93
N VAL A 56 -5.99 -3.96 2.07
CA VAL A 56 -4.88 -4.40 1.20
C VAL A 56 -5.28 -4.33 -0.27
N VAL A 57 -6.46 -4.82 -0.64
CA VAL A 57 -6.95 -4.78 -2.03
C VAL A 57 -7.10 -3.34 -2.53
N GLN A 58 -7.70 -2.45 -1.73
CA GLN A 58 -7.96 -1.07 -2.13
C GLN A 58 -6.69 -0.23 -2.20
N ILE A 59 -5.78 -0.40 -1.24
CA ILE A 59 -4.50 0.31 -1.24
C ILE A 59 -3.66 -0.12 -2.45
N ASN A 60 -3.61 -1.42 -2.77
CA ASN A 60 -2.93 -1.90 -3.98
C ASN A 60 -3.55 -1.29 -5.27
N LYS A 61 -4.88 -1.19 -5.36
CA LYS A 61 -5.54 -0.51 -6.49
C LYS A 61 -5.14 0.95 -6.59
N GLY A 62 -5.02 1.64 -5.46
CA GLY A 62 -4.56 3.02 -5.40
C GLY A 62 -3.12 3.17 -5.87
N LEU A 63 -2.21 2.36 -5.34
CA LEU A 63 -0.79 2.34 -5.68
C LEU A 63 -0.52 1.94 -7.13
N ALA A 64 -1.38 1.10 -7.72
CA ALA A 64 -1.28 0.77 -9.15
C ALA A 64 -1.51 2.00 -10.05
N ARG A 65 -2.24 3.00 -9.57
CA ARG A 65 -2.54 4.27 -10.27
C ARG A 65 -1.57 5.38 -9.89
N ASP A 66 -1.08 5.37 -8.66
CA ASP A 66 -0.13 6.35 -8.13
C ASP A 66 0.96 5.64 -7.33
N ARG A 67 2.03 5.26 -8.02
CA ARG A 67 3.17 4.55 -7.44
C ARG A 67 4.07 5.44 -6.59
N GLU A 68 3.94 6.76 -6.68
CA GLU A 68 4.75 7.69 -5.89
C GLU A 68 4.12 7.99 -4.52
N ASN A 69 2.91 7.47 -4.28
CA ASN A 69 2.21 7.61 -3.01
C ASN A 69 2.87 6.81 -1.88
N ALA A 70 3.86 7.42 -1.23
CA ALA A 70 4.55 6.85 -0.07
C ALA A 70 3.59 6.52 1.10
N VAL A 71 2.49 7.28 1.24
CA VAL A 71 1.49 7.03 2.30
C VAL A 71 0.77 5.70 2.08
N GLY A 72 0.41 5.40 0.82
CA GLY A 72 -0.19 4.13 0.45
C GLY A 72 0.69 2.93 0.83
N TYR A 73 2.00 2.99 0.56
CA TYR A 73 2.92 1.91 0.95
C TYR A 73 3.02 1.72 2.46
N ARG A 74 2.98 2.81 3.25
CA ARG A 74 2.97 2.71 4.72
C ARG A 74 1.71 2.01 5.23
N HIS A 75 0.54 2.38 4.70
CA HIS A 75 -0.71 1.71 5.05
C HIS A 75 -0.73 0.25 4.61
N LEU A 76 -0.20 -0.05 3.42
CA LEU A 76 -0.11 -1.42 2.92
C LEU A 76 0.79 -2.29 3.81
N ALA A 77 1.96 -1.77 4.20
CA ALA A 77 2.87 -2.46 5.10
C ALA A 77 2.24 -2.71 6.47
N GLN A 78 1.55 -1.72 7.03
CA GLN A 78 0.82 -1.86 8.30
C GLN A 78 -0.28 -2.92 8.19
N ALA A 79 -1.13 -2.86 7.16
CA ALA A 79 -2.21 -3.83 6.99
C ALA A 79 -1.69 -5.27 6.85
N TYR A 80 -0.61 -5.47 6.08
CA TYR A 80 0.04 -6.79 6.01
C TYR A 80 0.64 -7.23 7.35
N GLY A 81 1.23 -6.31 8.12
CA GLY A 81 1.75 -6.59 9.45
C GLY A 81 0.66 -7.03 10.43
N GLU A 82 -0.48 -6.33 10.43
CA GLU A 82 -1.66 -6.68 11.26
C GLU A 82 -2.28 -8.02 10.85
N LEU A 83 -2.22 -8.38 9.55
CA LEU A 83 -2.61 -9.69 9.04
C LEU A 83 -1.56 -10.80 9.29
N GLY A 84 -0.41 -10.47 9.89
CA GLY A 84 0.69 -11.41 10.13
C GLY A 84 1.50 -11.77 8.87
N ASN A 85 1.24 -11.15 7.73
CA ASN A 85 1.97 -11.36 6.49
C ASN A 85 3.24 -10.49 6.44
N ILE A 86 4.20 -10.81 7.30
CA ILE A 86 5.47 -10.08 7.44
C ILE A 86 6.25 -9.95 6.13
N PRO A 87 6.38 -10.98 5.26
CA PRO A 87 7.09 -10.83 4.00
C PRO A 87 6.45 -9.79 3.09
N ALA A 88 5.12 -9.76 3.00
CA ALA A 88 4.41 -8.76 2.21
C ALA A 88 4.53 -7.34 2.80
N ALA A 89 4.58 -7.22 4.14
CA ALA A 89 4.84 -5.95 4.81
C ALA A 89 6.24 -5.40 4.52
N ASP A 90 7.26 -6.27 4.57
CA ASP A 90 8.64 -5.93 4.20
C ASP A 90 8.70 -5.50 2.72
N LEU A 91 8.00 -6.21 1.81
CA LEU A 91 7.96 -5.85 0.39
C LEU A 91 7.28 -4.49 0.16
N ALA A 92 6.14 -4.22 0.79
CA ALA A 92 5.46 -2.92 0.67
C ALA A 92 6.36 -1.78 1.18
N THR A 93 7.10 -2.00 2.26
CA THR A 93 8.10 -1.04 2.77
C THR A 93 9.23 -0.83 1.76
N ALA A 94 9.73 -1.91 1.15
CA ALA A 94 10.75 -1.82 0.10
C ALA A 94 10.28 -1.01 -1.11
N GLU A 95 9.06 -1.26 -1.58
CA GLU A 95 8.46 -0.52 -2.70
C GLU A 95 8.27 0.96 -2.36
N GLY A 96 7.80 1.29 -1.16
CA GLY A 96 7.70 2.68 -0.71
C GLY A 96 9.05 3.42 -0.70
N HIS A 97 10.12 2.77 -0.24
CA HIS A 97 11.47 3.32 -0.35
C HIS A 97 11.94 3.42 -1.79
N PHE A 98 11.60 2.45 -2.63
CA PHE A 98 12.00 2.43 -4.03
C PHE A 98 11.42 3.62 -4.80
N TYR A 99 10.11 3.84 -4.71
CA TYR A 99 9.44 4.93 -5.42
C TYR A 99 9.73 6.31 -4.84
N SER A 100 10.20 6.40 -3.58
CA SER A 100 10.71 7.66 -3.02
C SER A 100 12.19 7.92 -3.33
N GLY A 101 12.87 7.02 -4.07
CA GLY A 101 14.27 7.16 -4.45
C GLY A 101 15.28 6.73 -3.36
N ALA A 102 14.81 6.23 -2.22
CA ALA A 102 15.62 5.69 -1.13
C ALA A 102 16.09 4.25 -1.45
N TYR A 103 16.81 4.07 -2.56
CA TYR A 103 17.14 2.74 -3.11
C TYR A 103 17.97 1.86 -2.17
N LYS A 104 18.81 2.46 -1.30
CA LYS A 104 19.58 1.69 -0.32
C LYS A 104 18.66 1.02 0.70
N ASP A 105 17.71 1.76 1.25
CA ASP A 105 16.73 1.25 2.21
C ASP A 105 15.78 0.25 1.53
N ALA A 106 15.36 0.55 0.30
CA ALA A 106 14.53 -0.35 -0.50
C ALA A 106 15.14 -1.75 -0.62
N LYS A 107 16.45 -1.84 -0.88
CA LYS A 107 17.16 -3.12 -0.99
C LYS A 107 17.16 -3.91 0.32
N ILE A 108 17.35 -3.25 1.46
CA ILE A 108 17.37 -3.91 2.77
C ILE A 108 16.03 -4.61 3.02
N PHE A 109 14.92 -3.91 2.82
CA PHE A 109 13.59 -4.48 3.01
C PHE A 109 13.24 -5.52 1.95
N ALA A 110 13.63 -5.32 0.69
CA ALA A 110 13.41 -6.30 -0.37
C ALA A 110 14.14 -7.62 -0.10
N MET A 111 15.39 -7.58 0.38
CA MET A 111 16.13 -8.79 0.79
C MET A 111 15.42 -9.52 1.94
N ARG A 112 14.94 -8.79 2.94
CA ARG A 112 14.16 -9.36 4.06
C ARG A 112 12.88 -10.04 3.59
N ALA A 113 12.13 -9.40 2.70
CA ALA A 113 10.92 -9.96 2.10
C ALA A 113 11.26 -11.24 1.32
N GLN A 114 12.25 -11.17 0.43
CA GLN A 114 12.63 -12.25 -0.47
C GLN A 114 13.08 -13.51 0.28
N MET A 115 13.81 -13.38 1.39
CA MET A 115 14.26 -14.52 2.21
C MET A 115 13.09 -15.32 2.80
N LYS A 116 11.92 -14.71 2.98
CA LYS A 116 10.74 -15.32 3.60
C LYS A 116 9.63 -15.66 2.59
N MET A 117 9.82 -15.30 1.32
CA MET A 117 8.89 -15.56 0.23
C MET A 117 9.26 -16.84 -0.52
N LYS A 118 8.26 -17.51 -1.09
CA LYS A 118 8.50 -18.67 -1.96
C LYS A 118 9.17 -18.20 -3.24
N ARG A 119 10.30 -18.80 -3.59
CA ARG A 119 11.04 -18.46 -4.81
C ARG A 119 10.13 -18.57 -6.05
N GLY A 120 10.16 -17.51 -6.87
CA GLY A 120 9.38 -17.43 -8.11
C GLY A 120 7.93 -16.96 -7.95
N GLU A 121 7.43 -16.77 -6.73
CA GLU A 121 6.12 -16.15 -6.55
C GLU A 121 6.17 -14.64 -6.88
N PRO A 122 5.04 -14.00 -7.23
CA PRO A 122 5.06 -12.61 -7.70
C PRO A 122 5.73 -11.62 -6.74
N GLY A 123 5.54 -11.77 -5.42
CA GLY A 123 6.21 -10.93 -4.42
C GLY A 123 7.73 -11.12 -4.40
N TRP A 124 8.19 -12.36 -4.55
CA TRP A 124 9.62 -12.70 -4.61
C TRP A 124 10.30 -12.06 -5.82
N ILE A 125 9.62 -12.05 -6.98
CA ILE A 125 10.14 -11.43 -8.21
C ILE A 125 10.21 -9.91 -8.06
N ARG A 126 9.16 -9.27 -7.53
CA ARG A 126 9.19 -7.81 -7.26
C ARG A 126 10.32 -7.43 -6.29
N ALA A 127 10.53 -8.21 -5.24
CA ALA A 127 11.66 -8.01 -4.34
C ALA A 127 13.00 -8.16 -5.08
N GLN A 128 13.13 -9.17 -5.95
CA GLN A 128 14.33 -9.39 -6.77
C GLN A 128 14.64 -8.20 -7.67
N ASP A 129 13.63 -7.60 -8.27
CA ASP A 129 13.78 -6.43 -9.14
C ASP A 129 14.34 -5.23 -8.37
N ILE A 130 13.83 -4.98 -7.16
CA ILE A 130 14.34 -3.92 -6.27
C ILE A 130 15.80 -4.18 -5.86
N ILE A 131 16.13 -5.44 -5.52
CA ILE A 131 17.49 -5.85 -5.14
C ILE A 131 18.48 -5.58 -6.28
N ASN A 132 18.09 -5.96 -7.50
CA ASN A 132 18.92 -5.88 -8.69
C ASN A 132 18.97 -4.47 -9.29
N TYR A 133 18.05 -3.58 -8.91
CA TYR A 133 18.03 -2.22 -9.42
C TYR A 133 19.33 -1.48 -9.11
N ALA A 134 19.96 -0.94 -10.15
CA ALA A 134 21.09 -0.04 -10.06
C ALA A 134 20.70 1.26 -10.78
N PRO A 135 20.61 2.40 -10.09
CA PRO A 135 20.34 3.66 -10.76
C PRO A 135 21.47 3.90 -11.76
N SER A 136 21.12 4.20 -13.01
CA SER A 136 22.11 4.57 -14.02
C SER A 136 22.82 5.84 -13.54
N GLY A 137 24.07 5.69 -13.12
CA GLY A 137 24.90 6.83 -12.80
C GLY A 137 25.00 7.69 -14.05
N LYS A 138 24.64 8.97 -13.96
CA LYS A 138 25.26 9.96 -14.84
C LYS A 138 26.76 9.80 -14.60
N LYS A 139 27.47 9.19 -15.55
CA LYS A 139 28.92 9.34 -15.67
C LYS A 139 29.15 10.85 -15.69
N LYS A 140 29.77 11.38 -14.64
CA LYS A 140 30.45 12.66 -14.73
C LYS A 140 31.76 12.43 -15.47
#